data_AF-A0A6I4ZVL2-F1
#
_entry.id   AF-A0A6I4ZVL2-F1
#
_cell.length_a   1.000
_cell.length_b   1.000
_cell.length_c   1.000
_cell.angle_alpha   90.00
_cell.angle_beta   90.00
_cell.angle_gamma   90.00
#
_symmetry.space_group_name_H-M   'P 1'
#
loop_
_entity.id
_entity.type
_entity.pdbx_description
1 polymer ?
#
loop_
_entity_poly.entity_id
_entity_poly.type
_entity_poly.pdbx_seq_one_letter_code
_entity_poly.pdbx_strand_id
1 'polypeptide(L)'
;MPWHRRYRLLLVIYGICLLVGGREWWLSRGSEPPGWFTEEGRALAEVLVRVTPDEADTEFIQGMQSLASGDVAEYERFLEEALVRNPKHNDMLLRFHAQHLIDTGADWVTVNQALNRWRINHPFDVETINYYIDPGPETDLQLAALEDALLRVRWIERAWLEPIAVEDGTRPWRIVIDFTDGAVVDIRDVDRAVGFVLPG
;
A
#
# COMPACT_ATOMS: atom_id res chain seq x y z
N MET A 1 -3.97 -13.42 -59.91
CA MET A 1 -2.89 -13.52 -58.89
C MET A 1 -3.54 -13.86 -57.55
N PRO A 2 -3.14 -14.93 -56.87
CA PRO A 2 -3.86 -15.37 -55.69
C PRO A 2 -3.59 -14.44 -54.49
N TRP A 3 -4.66 -14.04 -53.80
CA TRP A 3 -4.67 -12.96 -52.81
C TRP A 3 -3.66 -13.15 -51.66
N HIS A 4 -3.40 -14.41 -51.29
CA HIS A 4 -2.45 -14.80 -50.25
C HIS A 4 -0.99 -14.41 -50.56
N ARG A 5 -0.63 -14.17 -51.83
CA ARG A 5 0.73 -13.71 -52.20
C ARG A 5 0.93 -12.22 -51.94
N ARG A 6 -0.12 -11.39 -52.04
CA ARG A 6 -0.04 -9.94 -51.78
C ARG A 6 0.00 -9.62 -50.29
N TYR A 7 -0.69 -10.40 -49.47
CA TYR A 7 -0.81 -10.16 -48.03
C TYR A 7 0.08 -11.07 -47.17
N ARG A 8 1.01 -11.82 -47.79
CA ARG A 8 1.85 -12.81 -47.10
C ARG A 8 2.67 -12.19 -45.97
N LEU A 9 3.22 -10.99 -46.20
CA LEU A 9 3.99 -10.25 -45.20
C LEU A 9 3.10 -9.79 -44.03
N LEU A 10 1.91 -9.29 -44.32
CA LEU A 10 0.95 -8.84 -43.30
C LEU A 10 0.49 -9.99 -42.42
N LEU A 11 0.21 -11.16 -43.00
CA LEU A 11 -0.15 -12.36 -42.22
C LEU A 11 0.99 -12.83 -41.32
N VAL A 12 2.25 -12.72 -41.78
CA VAL A 12 3.43 -13.04 -40.97
C VAL A 12 3.57 -12.05 -39.81
N ILE A 13 3.47 -10.75 -40.06
CA ILE A 13 3.55 -9.72 -39.01
C ILE A 13 2.41 -9.89 -38.00
N TYR A 14 1.18 -10.10 -38.47
CA TYR A 14 0.03 -10.29 -37.60
C TYR A 14 0.16 -11.56 -36.76
N GLY A 15 0.68 -12.65 -37.34
CA GLY A 15 1.00 -13.87 -36.61
C GLY A 15 2.07 -13.67 -35.54
N ILE A 16 3.12 -12.90 -35.83
CA ILE A 16 4.17 -12.56 -34.85
C ILE A 16 3.57 -11.71 -33.71
N CYS A 17 2.78 -10.69 -34.02
CA CYS A 17 2.15 -9.85 -33.00
C CYS A 17 1.19 -10.66 -32.10
N LEU A 18 0.41 -11.58 -32.67
CA LEU A 18 -0.48 -12.46 -31.90
C LEU A 18 0.30 -13.44 -31.03
N LEU A 19 1.42 -13.98 -31.51
CA LEU A 19 2.26 -14.89 -30.74
C LEU A 19 2.98 -14.17 -29.59
N VAL A 20 3.55 -12.99 -29.84
CA VAL A 20 4.20 -12.18 -28.81
C VAL A 20 3.15 -11.70 -27.81
N GLY A 21 2.05 -11.10 -28.27
CA GLY A 21 0.98 -10.62 -27.40
C GLY A 21 0.33 -11.74 -26.59
N GLY A 22 0.11 -12.92 -27.19
CA GLY A 22 -0.42 -14.08 -26.49
C GLY A 22 0.56 -14.65 -25.46
N ARG A 23 1.86 -14.65 -25.75
CA ARG A 23 2.90 -15.05 -24.81
C ARG A 23 2.99 -14.09 -23.61
N GLU A 24 3.07 -12.79 -23.86
CA GLU A 24 3.10 -11.76 -22.81
C GLU A 24 1.83 -11.82 -21.96
N TRP A 25 0.66 -11.98 -22.59
CA TRP A 25 -0.61 -12.16 -21.89
C TRP A 25 -0.61 -13.40 -20.98
N TRP A 26 -0.05 -14.51 -21.45
CA TRP A 26 0.05 -15.74 -20.65
C TRP A 26 1.05 -15.61 -19.50
N LEU A 27 2.21 -14.98 -19.74
CA LEU A 27 3.20 -14.69 -18.69
C LEU A 27 2.63 -13.76 -17.61
N SER A 28 1.90 -12.70 -18.01
CA SER A 28 1.27 -11.75 -17.08
C SER A 28 0.21 -12.38 -16.17
N ARG A 29 -0.35 -13.53 -16.55
CA ARG A 29 -1.33 -14.27 -15.75
C ARG A 29 -0.73 -15.35 -14.85
N GLY A 30 0.52 -15.77 -15.12
CA GLY A 30 1.20 -16.83 -14.39
C GLY A 30 2.21 -16.31 -13.36
N SER A 31 2.61 -15.05 -13.48
CA SER A 31 3.54 -14.40 -12.57
C SER A 31 2.76 -13.42 -11.69
N GLU A 32 2.73 -13.69 -10.39
CA GLU A 32 2.51 -12.60 -9.44
C GLU A 32 3.58 -11.54 -9.73
N PRO A 33 3.24 -10.23 -9.69
CA PRO A 33 4.25 -9.19 -9.83
C PRO A 33 5.36 -9.50 -8.82
N PRO A 34 6.64 -9.54 -9.24
CA PRO A 34 7.72 -9.89 -8.34
C PRO A 34 7.62 -8.98 -7.12
N GLY A 35 7.52 -9.58 -5.94
CA GLY A 35 7.48 -8.80 -4.71
C GLY A 35 8.72 -7.90 -4.67
N TRP A 36 8.56 -6.65 -4.24
CA TRP A 36 9.68 -5.69 -4.19
C TRP A 36 10.88 -6.20 -3.37
N PHE A 37 10.63 -7.15 -2.48
CA PHE A 37 11.62 -7.81 -1.62
C PHE A 37 12.30 -9.03 -2.26
N THR A 38 12.00 -9.38 -3.52
CA THR A 38 12.64 -10.50 -4.24
C THR A 38 13.88 -10.05 -5.04
N GLU A 39 14.71 -11.01 -5.47
CA GLU A 39 15.85 -10.73 -6.37
C GLU A 39 15.40 -10.13 -7.71
N GLU A 40 14.25 -10.54 -8.22
CA GLU A 40 13.67 -10.02 -9.46
C GLU A 40 13.19 -8.58 -9.31
N GLY A 41 12.56 -8.26 -8.17
CA GLY A 41 12.18 -6.87 -7.82
C GLY A 41 13.41 -5.96 -7.74
N ARG A 42 14.53 -6.48 -7.22
CA ARG A 42 15.80 -5.74 -7.16
C ARG A 42 16.39 -5.47 -8.55
N ALA A 43 16.39 -6.47 -9.43
CA ALA A 43 16.84 -6.30 -10.80
C ALA A 43 15.97 -5.32 -11.59
N LEU A 44 14.65 -5.34 -11.38
CA LEU A 44 13.72 -4.38 -11.99
C LEU A 44 14.00 -2.95 -11.52
N ALA A 45 14.19 -2.75 -10.22
CA ALA A 45 14.57 -1.46 -9.65
C ALA A 45 15.87 -0.90 -10.24
N GLU A 46 16.91 -1.73 -10.41
CA GLU A 46 18.17 -1.30 -11.04
C GLU A 46 17.97 -0.83 -12.49
N VAL A 47 17.03 -1.42 -13.22
CA VAL A 47 16.68 -0.99 -14.58
C VAL A 47 15.93 0.33 -14.55
N LEU A 48 14.94 0.48 -13.66
CA LEU A 48 14.15 1.71 -13.53
C LEU A 48 15.02 2.91 -13.16
N VAL A 49 15.98 2.74 -12.24
CA VAL A 49 16.97 3.79 -11.90
C VAL A 49 17.77 4.26 -13.12
N ARG A 50 18.03 3.38 -14.10
CA ARG A 50 18.76 3.76 -15.32
C ARG A 50 17.88 4.41 -16.38
N VAL A 51 16.61 4.03 -16.44
CA VAL A 51 15.69 4.43 -17.51
C VAL A 51 14.91 5.69 -17.13
N THR A 52 14.49 5.81 -15.87
CA THR A 52 13.60 6.85 -15.34
C THR A 52 14.09 7.37 -13.98
N PRO A 53 15.34 7.85 -13.86
CA PRO A 53 15.93 8.25 -12.57
C PRO A 53 15.17 9.39 -11.86
N ASP A 54 14.41 10.19 -12.60
CA ASP A 54 13.70 11.37 -12.12
C ASP A 54 12.20 11.15 -11.91
N GLU A 55 11.76 9.90 -11.83
CA GLU A 55 10.37 9.58 -11.54
C GLU A 55 10.18 9.25 -10.06
N ALA A 56 9.09 9.75 -9.48
CA ALA A 56 8.72 9.48 -8.09
C ALA A 56 8.62 7.97 -7.80
N ASP A 57 8.16 7.20 -8.79
CA ASP A 57 8.04 5.75 -8.67
C ASP A 57 9.41 5.08 -8.57
N THR A 58 10.42 5.63 -9.27
CA THR A 58 11.80 5.12 -9.21
C THR A 58 12.41 5.42 -7.84
N GLU A 59 12.25 6.64 -7.33
CA GLU A 59 12.69 7.02 -5.98
C GLU A 59 12.00 6.16 -4.91
N PHE A 60 10.69 5.94 -5.03
CA PHE A 60 9.94 5.07 -4.13
C PHE A 60 10.51 3.64 -4.09
N ILE A 61 10.79 3.07 -5.26
CA ILE A 61 11.33 1.73 -5.38
C ILE A 61 12.72 1.64 -4.71
N GLN A 62 13.57 2.65 -4.87
CA GLN A 62 14.84 2.72 -4.15
C GLN A 62 14.65 2.79 -2.63
N GLY A 63 13.64 3.54 -2.17
CA GLY A 63 13.22 3.54 -0.78
C GLY A 63 12.85 2.14 -0.29
N MET A 64 12.00 1.43 -1.05
CA MET A 64 11.57 0.07 -0.69
C MET A 64 12.74 -0.93 -0.63
N GLN A 65 13.75 -0.77 -1.48
CA GLN A 65 14.98 -1.55 -1.40
C GLN A 65 15.79 -1.25 -0.14
N SER A 66 15.88 0.03 0.23
CA SER A 66 16.56 0.47 1.45
C SER A 66 15.88 -0.12 2.69
N LEU A 67 14.54 -0.09 2.71
CA LEU A 67 13.73 -0.75 3.73
C LEU A 67 13.99 -2.27 3.78
N ALA A 68 14.09 -2.92 2.61
CA ALA A 68 14.40 -4.35 2.51
C ALA A 68 15.79 -4.71 3.07
N SER A 69 16.78 -3.80 2.95
CA SER A 69 18.12 -3.98 3.52
C SER A 69 18.22 -3.50 4.98
N GLY A 70 17.13 -3.02 5.57
CA GLY A 70 17.08 -2.50 6.94
C GLY A 70 17.62 -1.07 7.10
N ASP A 71 17.88 -0.36 6.00
CA ASP A 71 18.25 1.06 6.02
C ASP A 71 16.99 1.94 6.02
N VAL A 72 16.40 2.08 7.21
CA VAL A 72 15.18 2.85 7.42
C VAL A 72 15.40 4.33 7.12
N ALA A 73 16.58 4.88 7.45
CA ALA A 73 16.88 6.29 7.21
C ALA A 73 16.94 6.61 5.72
N GLU A 74 17.51 5.73 4.92
CA GLU A 74 17.53 5.90 3.47
C GLU A 74 16.14 5.68 2.84
N TYR A 75 15.34 4.75 3.38
CA TYR A 75 13.93 4.60 3.01
C TYR A 75 13.14 5.90 3.22
N GLU A 76 13.25 6.51 4.41
CA GLU A 76 12.56 7.76 4.76
C GLU A 76 12.95 8.89 3.79
N ARG A 77 14.25 9.05 3.52
CA ARG A 77 14.75 10.05 2.57
C ARG A 77 14.13 9.87 1.17
N PHE A 78 14.17 8.65 0.63
CA PHE A 78 13.61 8.36 -0.69
C PHE A 78 12.09 8.55 -0.74
N LEU A 79 11.39 8.20 0.33
CA LEU A 79 9.95 8.40 0.45
C LEU A 79 9.59 9.89 0.39
N GLU A 80 10.31 10.73 1.13
CA GLU A 80 10.12 12.19 1.12
C GLU A 80 10.42 12.80 -0.26
N GLU A 81 11.53 12.41 -0.89
CA GLU A 81 11.91 12.86 -2.24
C GLU A 81 10.83 12.51 -3.27
N ALA A 82 10.34 11.27 -3.24
CA ALA A 82 9.29 10.80 -4.13
C ALA A 82 7.98 11.59 -3.94
N LEU A 83 7.63 11.95 -2.70
CA LEU A 83 6.43 12.74 -2.39
C LEU A 83 6.47 14.17 -2.92
N VAL A 84 7.66 14.79 -2.97
CA VAL A 84 7.87 16.15 -3.52
C VAL A 84 7.46 16.21 -4.99
N ARG A 85 7.64 15.12 -5.73
CA ARG A 85 7.29 15.02 -7.16
C ARG A 85 5.79 14.85 -7.42
N ASN A 86 4.96 14.90 -6.37
CA ASN A 86 3.50 14.80 -6.42
C ASN A 86 2.95 13.53 -7.12
N PRO A 87 3.24 12.34 -6.59
CA PRO A 87 2.94 11.05 -7.22
C PRO A 87 1.46 10.67 -7.06
N LYS A 88 0.56 11.38 -7.75
CA LYS A 88 -0.88 11.17 -7.61
C LYS A 88 -1.38 9.79 -8.02
N HIS A 89 -0.64 9.08 -8.88
CA HIS A 89 -1.05 7.78 -9.41
C HIS A 89 -0.37 6.61 -8.72
N ASN A 90 0.57 6.88 -7.81
CA ASN A 90 1.31 5.84 -7.10
C ASN A 90 0.59 5.53 -5.78
N ASP A 91 -0.40 4.64 -5.88
CA ASP A 91 -1.17 4.13 -4.74
C ASP A 91 -0.27 3.68 -3.60
N MET A 92 0.71 2.84 -3.95
CA MET A 92 1.59 2.19 -3.01
C MET A 92 2.43 3.20 -2.23
N LEU A 93 3.04 4.19 -2.90
CA LEU A 93 3.78 5.25 -2.24
C LEU A 93 2.88 6.03 -1.25
N LEU A 94 1.69 6.44 -1.70
CA LEU A 94 0.78 7.25 -0.88
C LEU A 94 0.31 6.48 0.37
N ARG A 95 0.02 5.19 0.20
CA ARG A 95 -0.31 4.27 1.30
C ARG A 95 0.84 4.07 2.27
N PHE A 96 2.04 3.75 1.78
CA PHE A 96 3.22 3.55 2.64
C PHE A 96 3.58 4.80 3.41
N HIS A 97 3.46 5.98 2.79
CA HIS A 97 3.64 7.25 3.49
C HIS A 97 2.61 7.45 4.62
N ALA A 98 1.33 7.20 4.34
CA ALA A 98 0.31 7.33 5.38
C ALA A 98 0.53 6.33 6.53
N GLN A 99 0.90 5.09 6.24
CA GLN A 99 1.23 4.08 7.25
C GLN A 99 2.47 4.49 8.06
N HIS A 100 3.53 4.96 7.40
CA HIS A 100 4.75 5.41 8.07
C HIS A 100 4.47 6.56 9.06
N LEU A 101 3.61 7.51 8.70
CA LEU A 101 3.20 8.60 9.61
C LEU A 101 2.42 8.10 10.83
N ILE A 102 1.60 7.06 10.66
CA ILE A 102 0.91 6.40 11.78
C ILE A 102 1.94 5.71 12.68
N ASP A 103 2.86 4.94 12.09
CA ASP A 103 3.85 4.13 12.82
C ASP A 103 4.84 4.99 13.62
N THR A 104 5.20 6.16 13.08
CA THR A 104 6.10 7.12 13.74
C THR A 104 5.40 8.03 14.75
N GLY A 105 4.07 7.90 14.90
CA GLY A 105 3.29 8.71 15.82
C GLY A 105 3.23 10.19 15.43
N ALA A 106 3.21 10.47 14.13
CA ALA A 106 3.06 11.84 13.63
C ALA A 106 1.72 12.45 14.09
N ASP A 107 1.64 13.78 14.05
CA ASP A 107 0.42 14.46 14.48
C ASP A 107 -0.79 14.11 13.58
N TRP A 108 -1.98 14.10 14.20
CA TRP A 108 -3.22 13.71 13.51
C TRP A 108 -3.55 14.57 12.29
N VAL A 109 -3.08 15.82 12.22
CA VAL A 109 -3.34 16.68 11.06
C VAL A 109 -2.52 16.16 9.87
N THR A 110 -1.25 15.87 10.09
CA THR A 110 -0.35 15.33 9.07
C THR A 110 -0.81 13.95 8.60
N VAL A 111 -1.19 13.06 9.53
CA VAL A 111 -1.75 11.74 9.22
C VAL A 111 -3.03 11.87 8.37
N ASN A 112 -3.97 12.70 8.79
CA ASN A 112 -5.23 12.91 8.04
C ASN A 112 -4.97 13.48 6.65
N GLN A 113 -4.00 14.39 6.48
CA GLN A 113 -3.65 14.91 5.16
C GLN A 113 -3.10 13.81 4.23
N ALA A 114 -2.22 12.95 4.74
CA ALA A 114 -1.66 11.85 3.96
C ALA A 114 -2.73 10.82 3.58
N LEU A 115 -3.53 10.36 4.56
CA LEU A 115 -4.61 9.40 4.33
C LEU A 115 -5.63 9.94 3.33
N ASN A 116 -6.09 11.18 3.49
CA ASN A 116 -7.07 11.74 2.57
C ASN A 116 -6.47 12.03 1.19
N ARG A 117 -5.18 12.40 1.08
CA ARG A 117 -4.51 12.54 -0.23
C ARG A 117 -4.48 11.20 -0.97
N TRP A 118 -4.15 10.13 -0.25
CA TRP A 118 -4.19 8.78 -0.78
C TRP A 118 -5.60 8.43 -1.26
N ARG A 119 -6.61 8.53 -0.37
CA ARG A 119 -8.01 8.18 -0.65
C ARG A 119 -8.65 9.01 -1.77
N ILE A 120 -8.30 10.30 -1.91
CA ILE A 120 -8.81 11.14 -3.00
C ILE A 120 -8.29 10.66 -4.36
N ASN A 121 -7.03 10.24 -4.42
CA ASN A 121 -6.42 9.75 -5.64
C ASN A 121 -6.82 8.29 -5.95
N HIS A 122 -7.12 7.51 -4.92
CA HIS A 122 -7.36 6.08 -4.94
C HIS A 122 -8.64 5.70 -4.18
N PRO A 123 -9.83 6.16 -4.63
CA PRO A 123 -11.06 6.09 -3.84
C PRO A 123 -11.69 4.69 -3.73
N PHE A 124 -11.27 3.75 -4.58
CA PHE A 124 -11.80 2.38 -4.66
C PHE A 124 -10.79 1.31 -4.23
N ASP A 125 -9.59 1.71 -3.82
CA ASP A 125 -8.60 0.77 -3.32
C ASP A 125 -9.03 0.33 -1.91
N VAL A 126 -9.20 -0.98 -1.73
CA VAL A 126 -9.68 -1.64 -0.49
C VAL A 126 -8.55 -1.94 0.50
N GLU A 127 -7.41 -1.30 0.29
CA GLU A 127 -6.20 -1.53 1.06
C GLU A 127 -6.36 -1.06 2.51
N THR A 128 -5.64 -1.75 3.39
CA THR A 128 -5.80 -1.61 4.85
C THR A 128 -4.76 -0.67 5.45
N ILE A 129 -5.12 0.00 6.55
CA ILE A 129 -4.12 0.59 7.45
C ILE A 129 -4.05 -0.20 8.75
N ASN A 130 -2.87 -0.15 9.37
CA ASN A 130 -2.62 -0.71 10.68
C ASN A 130 -2.54 0.44 11.69
N TYR A 131 -3.34 0.36 12.74
CA TYR A 131 -3.31 1.27 13.88
C TYR A 131 -2.92 0.50 15.13
N TYR A 132 -1.94 1.00 15.89
CA TYR A 132 -1.39 0.27 17.02
C TYR A 132 -1.90 0.86 18.34
N ILE A 133 -2.33 -0.01 19.25
CA ILE A 133 -2.78 0.36 20.59
C ILE A 133 -2.04 -0.43 21.66
N ASP A 134 -1.76 0.24 22.77
CA ASP A 134 -1.22 -0.34 24.00
C ASP A 134 -1.69 0.53 25.19
N PRO A 135 -2.45 -0.01 26.18
CA PRO A 135 -2.91 -1.39 26.27
C PRO A 135 -4.05 -1.72 25.29
N GLY A 136 -4.20 -3.00 24.93
CA GLY A 136 -5.35 -3.49 24.16
C GLY A 136 -6.39 -4.21 25.02
N PRO A 137 -7.38 -4.89 24.40
CA PRO A 137 -8.44 -5.57 25.13
C PRO A 137 -7.91 -6.75 25.96
N GLU A 138 -8.37 -6.86 27.21
CA GLU A 138 -8.03 -7.95 28.14
C GLU A 138 -9.06 -9.09 28.12
N THR A 139 -10.26 -8.83 27.60
CA THR A 139 -11.37 -9.78 27.57
C THR A 139 -12.03 -9.83 26.19
N ASP A 140 -12.64 -10.97 25.85
CA ASP A 140 -13.41 -11.13 24.61
C ASP A 140 -14.56 -10.11 24.51
N LEU A 141 -15.11 -9.69 25.66
CA LEU A 141 -16.16 -8.66 25.70
C LEU A 141 -15.62 -7.28 25.29
N GLN A 142 -14.43 -6.90 25.77
CA GLN A 142 -13.78 -5.64 25.35
C GLN A 142 -13.39 -5.70 23.88
N LEU A 143 -12.89 -6.84 23.41
CA LEU A 143 -12.56 -7.06 21.99
C LEU A 143 -13.80 -6.83 21.12
N ALA A 144 -14.91 -7.51 21.40
CA ALA A 144 -16.15 -7.37 20.65
C ALA A 144 -16.75 -5.96 20.74
N ALA A 145 -16.66 -5.31 21.91
CA ALA A 145 -17.12 -3.94 22.09
C ALA A 145 -16.27 -2.94 21.30
N LEU A 146 -14.96 -3.16 21.19
CA LEU A 146 -14.05 -2.32 20.43
C LEU A 146 -14.29 -2.47 18.92
N GLU A 147 -14.46 -3.70 18.44
CA GLU A 147 -14.85 -3.95 17.04
C GLU A 147 -16.18 -3.26 16.69
N ASP A 148 -17.22 -3.37 17.54
CA ASP A 148 -18.50 -2.67 17.34
C ASP A 148 -18.34 -1.14 17.38
N ALA A 149 -17.50 -0.61 18.27
CA ALA A 149 -17.23 0.82 18.36
C ALA A 149 -16.53 1.36 17.09
N LEU A 150 -15.56 0.61 16.55
CA LEU A 150 -14.85 0.96 15.32
C LEU A 150 -15.78 0.92 14.10
N LEU A 151 -16.65 -0.08 13.99
CA LEU A 151 -17.63 -0.19 12.89
C LEU A 151 -18.69 0.92 12.90
N ARG A 152 -18.84 1.69 13.99
CA ARG A 152 -19.70 2.89 14.04
C ARG A 152 -19.03 4.13 13.46
N VAL A 153 -17.71 4.10 13.24
CA VAL A 153 -16.97 5.19 12.59
C VAL A 153 -17.29 5.18 11.11
N ARG A 154 -17.79 6.31 10.58
CA ARG A 154 -18.40 6.36 9.24
C ARG A 154 -17.47 6.03 8.07
N TRP A 155 -16.17 6.21 8.24
CA TRP A 155 -15.17 5.96 7.20
C TRP A 155 -14.55 4.57 7.31
N ILE A 156 -14.92 3.78 8.32
CA ILE A 156 -14.46 2.41 8.52
C ILE A 156 -15.51 1.46 7.95
N GLU A 157 -15.14 0.68 6.94
CA GLU A 157 -16.01 -0.38 6.40
C GLU A 157 -15.88 -1.66 7.24
N ARG A 158 -14.65 -2.03 7.57
CA ARG A 158 -14.33 -3.20 8.40
C ARG A 158 -13.18 -2.86 9.34
N ALA A 159 -13.21 -3.41 10.53
CA ALA A 159 -12.09 -3.36 11.46
C ALA A 159 -12.00 -4.66 12.25
N TRP A 160 -10.79 -5.13 12.50
CA TRP A 160 -10.54 -6.26 13.37
C TRP A 160 -9.21 -6.07 14.10
N LEU A 161 -9.03 -6.82 15.20
CA LEU A 161 -7.86 -6.69 16.05
C LEU A 161 -7.01 -7.97 16.04
N GLU A 162 -5.70 -7.77 15.97
CA GLU A 162 -4.72 -8.85 15.98
C GLU A 162 -3.68 -8.59 17.08
N PRO A 163 -3.42 -9.55 17.98
CA PRO A 163 -2.35 -9.40 18.96
C PRO A 163 -0.99 -9.55 18.26
N ILE A 164 -0.07 -8.63 18.53
CA ILE A 164 1.31 -8.73 18.06
C ILE A 164 2.18 -9.31 19.17
N ALA A 165 2.94 -10.35 18.84
CA ALA A 165 3.96 -10.86 19.72
C ALA A 165 5.20 -9.96 19.65
N VAL A 166 5.57 -9.34 20.78
CA VAL A 166 6.81 -8.59 20.93
C VAL A 166 7.71 -9.31 21.94
N GLU A 167 9.02 -9.29 21.69
CA GLU A 167 10.02 -9.98 22.54
C GLU A 167 10.06 -9.43 23.99
N ASP A 168 9.69 -8.16 24.19
CA ASP A 168 9.67 -7.48 25.49
C ASP A 168 8.50 -7.87 26.40
N GLY A 169 7.64 -8.82 25.98
CA GLY A 169 6.52 -9.33 26.77
C GLY A 169 5.29 -8.42 26.82
N THR A 170 5.38 -7.21 26.25
CA THR A 170 4.21 -6.41 25.87
C THR A 170 3.48 -7.08 24.72
N ARG A 171 2.14 -7.02 24.75
CA ARG A 171 1.28 -7.49 23.65
C ARG A 171 0.55 -6.29 23.07
N PRO A 172 1.23 -5.43 22.28
CA PRO A 172 0.54 -4.40 21.54
C PRO A 172 -0.47 -5.05 20.59
N TRP A 173 -1.57 -4.35 20.38
CA TRP A 173 -2.61 -4.80 19.47
C TRP A 173 -2.57 -3.97 18.20
N ARG A 174 -2.78 -4.66 17.09
CA ARG A 174 -2.94 -4.06 15.77
C ARG A 174 -4.41 -4.06 15.42
N ILE A 175 -4.97 -2.88 15.22
CA ILE A 175 -6.26 -2.69 14.57
C ILE A 175 -5.98 -2.62 13.07
N VAL A 176 -6.54 -3.54 12.31
CA VAL A 176 -6.53 -3.49 10.85
C VAL A 176 -7.84 -2.89 10.38
N ILE A 177 -7.77 -1.86 9.53
CA ILE A 177 -8.94 -1.05 9.14
C ILE A 177 -9.05 -1.01 7.61
N ASP A 178 -10.22 -1.40 7.12
CA ASP A 178 -10.64 -1.21 5.73
C ASP A 178 -11.46 0.08 5.62
N PHE A 179 -11.20 0.88 4.60
CA PHE A 179 -11.89 2.15 4.39
C PHE A 179 -13.20 1.98 3.63
N THR A 180 -14.20 2.76 4.01
CA THR A 180 -15.35 3.01 3.15
C THR A 180 -14.95 3.84 1.93
N ASP A 181 -15.45 3.47 0.76
CA ASP A 181 -15.20 4.19 -0.50
C ASP A 181 -15.57 5.67 -0.44
N GLY A 182 -14.62 6.52 -0.85
CA GLY A 182 -14.80 7.98 -0.94
C GLY A 182 -15.04 8.71 0.39
N ALA A 183 -14.94 8.04 1.53
CA ALA A 183 -15.12 8.66 2.84
C ALA A 183 -13.89 9.50 3.22
N VAL A 184 -14.14 10.65 3.87
CA VAL A 184 -13.08 11.49 4.44
C VAL A 184 -12.69 10.91 5.80
N VAL A 185 -11.39 10.68 5.98
CA VAL A 185 -10.82 10.08 7.18
C VAL A 185 -10.49 11.14 8.22
N ASP A 186 -10.88 10.89 9.47
CA ASP A 186 -10.35 11.56 10.67
C ASP A 186 -9.84 10.49 11.65
N ILE A 187 -8.53 10.29 11.72
CA ILE A 187 -7.91 9.22 12.51
C ILE A 187 -8.25 9.32 14.01
N ARG A 188 -8.57 10.51 14.50
CA ARG A 188 -9.01 10.73 15.90
C ARG A 188 -10.31 10.00 16.22
N ASP A 189 -11.11 9.63 15.22
CA ASP A 189 -12.29 8.79 15.45
C ASP A 189 -11.90 7.40 15.99
N VAL A 190 -10.74 6.87 15.57
CA VAL A 190 -10.18 5.62 16.12
C VAL A 190 -9.85 5.83 17.59
N ASP A 191 -9.12 6.89 17.94
CA ASP A 191 -8.79 7.20 19.35
C ASP A 191 -10.04 7.35 20.23
N ARG A 192 -11.09 7.99 19.70
CA ARG A 192 -12.36 8.14 20.42
C ARG A 192 -13.07 6.79 20.60
N ALA A 193 -13.08 5.94 19.57
CA ALA A 193 -13.67 4.61 19.65
C ALA A 193 -12.90 3.73 20.65
N VAL A 194 -11.57 3.75 20.59
CA VAL A 194 -10.68 3.05 21.54
C VAL A 194 -10.91 3.57 22.96
N GLY A 195 -10.84 4.87 23.18
CA GLY A 195 -11.01 5.47 24.51
C GLY A 195 -12.40 5.31 25.13
N PHE A 196 -13.44 5.01 24.33
CA PHE A 196 -14.76 4.67 24.84
C PHE A 196 -14.81 3.26 25.46
N VAL A 197 -14.03 2.32 24.93
CA VAL A 197 -14.05 0.90 25.34
C VAL A 197 -12.91 0.56 26.30
N LEU A 198 -11.73 1.14 26.06
CA LEU A 198 -10.52 0.96 26.83
C LEU A 198 -10.16 2.30 27.51
N PRO A 199 -10.90 2.71 28.56
CA PRO A 199 -10.49 3.86 29.35
C PRO A 199 -9.15 3.53 30.02
N GLY A 200 -8.12 4.34 29.73
CA GLY A 200 -6.79 4.22 30.34
C GLY A 200 -6.79 4.41 31.85
#